data_AF-A0A1Z9QAA2-F1
#
_entry.id   AF-A0A1Z9QAA2-F1
#
_cell.length_a   1.000
_cell.length_b   1.000
_cell.length_c   1.000
_cell.angle_alpha   90.00
_cell.angle_beta   90.00
_cell.angle_gamma   90.00
#
_symmetry.space_group_name_H-M   'P 1'
#
loop_
_entity.id
_entity.type
_entity.pdbx_description
1 polymer ?
#
loop_
_entity_poly.entity_id
_entity_poly.type
_entity_poly.pdbx_seq_one_letter_code
_entity_poly.pdbx_strand_id
1 'polypeptide(L)'
;MSHHARQAVPRGRRRGFTLIESALATVIIGTGVLAMIAAQQTFHQQNGWAQRSANAMRLAGEIRELTLNLPTVDPVTGSEFWGPEPNEALLEDWDDIDDFDGAVFSADLGNGPITAMRTPFQNMPGWNQRILVSNVDPFDVRTTLDDGSSDMTRVEVIVEYQGPDDLEPMEITRLTWIQPR
;
A
#
# COMPACT_ATOMS: atom_id res chain seq x y z
N MET A 1 7.88 -82.65 40.73
CA MET A 1 7.81 -82.63 39.25
C MET A 1 6.69 -81.66 38.86
N SER A 2 7.02 -80.40 38.56
CA SER A 2 6.04 -79.38 38.15
C SER A 2 6.32 -79.00 36.71
N HIS A 3 5.40 -79.36 35.81
CA HIS A 3 5.47 -78.97 34.40
C HIS A 3 4.91 -77.55 34.25
N HIS A 4 5.78 -76.56 34.07
CA HIS A 4 5.38 -75.24 33.58
C HIS A 4 5.08 -75.35 32.08
N ALA A 5 3.80 -75.42 31.72
CA ALA A 5 3.34 -75.24 30.35
C ALA A 5 3.56 -73.78 29.94
N ARG A 6 4.49 -73.53 29.02
CA ARG A 6 4.67 -72.22 28.38
C ARG A 6 3.48 -71.95 27.47
N GLN A 7 2.60 -71.03 27.86
CA GLN A 7 1.57 -70.50 26.96
C GLN A 7 2.23 -69.71 25.83
N ALA A 8 2.00 -70.13 24.59
CA ALA A 8 2.42 -69.39 23.41
C ALA A 8 1.50 -68.18 23.21
N VAL A 9 2.05 -66.98 23.30
CA VAL A 9 1.34 -65.74 22.96
C VAL A 9 1.08 -65.74 21.45
N PRO A 10 -0.17 -65.65 20.97
CA PRO A 10 -0.44 -65.59 19.55
C PRO A 10 0.19 -64.31 18.97
N ARG A 11 1.19 -64.49 18.11
CA ARG A 11 1.70 -63.38 17.30
C ARG A 11 0.63 -63.03 16.29
N GLY A 12 -0.09 -61.93 16.52
CA GLY A 12 -1.00 -61.36 15.55
C GLY A 12 -0.29 -61.22 14.20
N ARG A 13 -0.89 -61.79 13.14
CA ARG A 13 -0.40 -61.65 11.77
C ARG A 13 -0.30 -60.16 11.45
N ARG A 14 0.93 -59.64 11.31
CA ARG A 14 1.16 -58.31 10.74
C ARG A 14 0.65 -58.35 9.31
N ARG A 15 -0.54 -57.81 9.07
CA ARG A 15 -1.07 -57.57 7.73
C ARG A 15 -0.41 -56.29 7.22
N GLY A 16 0.29 -56.38 6.10
CA GLY A 16 0.77 -55.20 5.38
C GLY A 16 -0.38 -54.46 4.69
N PHE A 17 -0.07 -53.29 4.13
CA PHE A 17 -1.01 -52.49 3.36
C PHE A 17 -1.45 -53.22 2.10
N THR A 18 -2.73 -53.11 1.77
CA THR A 18 -3.26 -53.60 0.49
C THR A 18 -3.02 -52.58 -0.62
N LEU A 19 -3.05 -53.00 -1.89
CA LEU A 19 -2.89 -52.08 -3.02
C LEU A 19 -3.95 -50.97 -3.02
N ILE A 20 -5.19 -51.27 -2.64
CA ILE A 20 -6.25 -50.25 -2.57
C ILE A 20 -6.03 -49.28 -1.41
N GLU A 21 -5.50 -49.74 -0.28
CA GLU A 21 -5.18 -48.89 0.87
C GLU A 21 -3.99 -47.98 0.58
N SER A 22 -2.95 -48.50 -0.07
CA SER A 22 -1.83 -47.69 -0.55
C SER A 22 -2.29 -46.68 -1.60
N ALA A 23 -3.18 -47.05 -2.53
CA ALA A 23 -3.73 -46.14 -3.52
C ALA A 23 -4.61 -45.04 -2.90
N LEU A 24 -5.43 -45.37 -1.90
CA LEU A 24 -6.21 -44.36 -1.19
C LEU A 24 -5.32 -43.46 -0.33
N ALA A 25 -4.30 -44.00 0.33
CA ALA A 25 -3.36 -43.22 1.12
C ALA A 25 -2.57 -42.22 0.25
N THR A 26 -2.11 -42.64 -0.94
CA THR A 26 -1.43 -41.74 -1.88
C THR A 26 -2.36 -40.65 -2.40
N VAL A 27 -3.64 -40.97 -2.68
CA VAL A 27 -4.64 -39.97 -3.08
C VAL A 27 -4.87 -38.97 -1.95
N ILE A 28 -5.11 -39.43 -0.71
CA ILE A 28 -5.37 -38.55 0.44
C ILE A 28 -4.18 -37.62 0.69
N ILE A 29 -2.97 -38.18 0.80
CA ILE A 29 -1.75 -37.38 1.04
C ILE A 29 -1.48 -36.44 -0.14
N GLY A 30 -1.63 -36.93 -1.38
CA GLY A 30 -1.43 -36.13 -2.58
C GLY A 30 -2.36 -34.91 -2.63
N THR A 31 -3.65 -35.11 -2.36
CA THR A 31 -4.62 -33.99 -2.29
C THR A 31 -4.32 -33.03 -1.15
N GLY A 32 -3.90 -33.53 0.03
CA GLY A 32 -3.56 -32.69 1.17
C GLY A 32 -2.34 -31.81 0.91
N VAL A 33 -1.28 -32.37 0.30
CA VAL A 33 -0.06 -31.62 -0.05
C VAL A 33 -0.38 -30.57 -1.12
N LEU A 34 -1.15 -30.91 -2.16
CA LEU A 34 -1.53 -29.95 -3.20
C LEU A 34 -2.32 -28.77 -2.62
N ALA A 35 -3.28 -29.04 -1.74
CA ALA A 35 -4.06 -28.00 -1.08
C ALA A 35 -3.17 -27.08 -0.22
N MET A 36 -2.20 -27.64 0.52
CA MET A 36 -1.26 -26.86 1.32
C MET A 36 -0.39 -25.94 0.47
N ILE A 37 0.12 -26.42 -0.67
CA ILE A 37 0.94 -25.62 -1.59
C ILE A 37 0.12 -24.45 -2.16
N ALA A 38 -1.12 -24.71 -2.60
CA ALA A 38 -2.01 -23.66 -3.10
C ALA A 38 -2.31 -22.59 -2.04
N ALA A 39 -2.50 -23.00 -0.78
CA ALA A 39 -2.68 -22.09 0.35
C ALA A 39 -1.43 -21.23 0.61
N GLN A 40 -0.23 -21.83 0.61
CA GLN A 40 1.03 -21.10 0.80
C GLN A 40 1.25 -20.04 -0.28
N GLN A 41 0.99 -20.38 -1.55
CA GLN A 41 1.09 -19.42 -2.66
C GLN A 41 0.17 -18.22 -2.45
N THR A 42 -1.08 -18.47 -2.05
CA THR A 42 -2.06 -17.41 -1.78
C THR A 42 -1.62 -16.52 -0.62
N PHE A 43 -1.09 -17.11 0.46
CA PHE A 43 -0.59 -16.34 1.59
C PHE A 43 0.61 -15.47 1.24
N HIS A 44 1.54 -15.96 0.40
CA HIS A 44 2.65 -15.12 -0.06
C HIS A 44 2.18 -13.93 -0.88
N GLN A 45 1.20 -14.12 -1.77
CA GLN A 45 0.62 -13.03 -2.55
C GLN A 45 -0.10 -12.00 -1.66
N GLN A 46 -0.92 -12.48 -0.71
CA GLN A 46 -1.63 -11.62 0.23
C GLN A 46 -0.69 -10.84 1.14
N ASN A 47 0.37 -11.46 1.64
CA ASN A 47 1.38 -10.77 2.44
C ASN A 47 2.10 -9.69 1.64
N GLY A 48 2.43 -9.96 0.38
CA GLY A 48 3.02 -8.95 -0.52
C GLY A 48 2.08 -7.77 -0.74
N TRP A 49 0.78 -8.03 -0.96
CA TRP A 49 -0.23 -6.97 -1.06
C TRP A 49 -0.35 -6.16 0.24
N ALA A 50 -0.46 -6.84 1.39
CA ALA A 50 -0.59 -6.18 2.68
C ALA A 50 0.61 -5.27 3.01
N GLN A 51 1.83 -5.73 2.72
CA GLN A 51 3.04 -4.92 2.89
C GLN A 51 3.02 -3.67 2.00
N ARG A 52 2.64 -3.82 0.72
CA ARG A 52 2.53 -2.67 -0.19
C ARG A 52 1.44 -1.70 0.26
N SER A 53 0.26 -2.17 0.63
CA SER A 53 -0.81 -1.30 1.15
C SER A 53 -0.38 -0.55 2.41
N ALA A 54 0.33 -1.20 3.34
CA ALA A 54 0.84 -0.54 4.55
C ALA A 54 1.85 0.56 4.21
N ASN A 55 2.78 0.30 3.27
CA ASN A 55 3.72 1.31 2.80
C ASN A 55 3.01 2.46 2.10
N ALA A 56 2.02 2.17 1.25
CA ALA A 56 1.26 3.18 0.53
C ALA A 56 0.46 4.09 1.46
N MET A 57 -0.21 3.51 2.47
CA MET A 57 -0.92 4.27 3.50
C MET A 57 0.02 5.16 4.31
N ARG A 58 1.22 4.66 4.64
CA ARG A 58 2.26 5.45 5.31
C ARG A 58 2.67 6.65 4.44
N LEU A 59 3.02 6.41 3.17
CA LEU A 59 3.43 7.47 2.24
C LEU A 59 2.33 8.52 2.04
N ALA A 60 1.06 8.11 1.90
CA ALA A 60 -0.04 9.05 1.80
C ALA A 60 -0.22 9.87 3.09
N GLY A 61 -0.03 9.21 4.24
CA GLY A 61 -0.05 9.83 5.56
C GLY A 61 1.03 10.89 5.74
N GLU A 62 2.25 10.67 5.24
CA GLU A 62 3.34 11.67 5.32
C GLU A 62 2.96 12.99 4.64
N ILE A 63 2.29 12.93 3.48
CA ILE A 63 1.81 14.15 2.78
C ILE A 63 0.66 14.81 3.56
N ARG A 64 -0.23 14.01 4.14
CA ARG A 64 -1.26 14.57 5.02
C ARG A 64 -0.63 15.29 6.22
N GLU A 65 0.30 14.67 6.92
CA GLU A 65 1.00 15.29 8.06
C GLU A 65 1.80 16.54 7.64
N LEU A 66 2.41 16.54 6.46
CA LEU A 66 3.06 17.72 5.89
C LEU A 66 2.09 18.90 5.76
N THR A 67 0.98 18.66 5.07
CA THR A 67 -0.01 19.68 4.70
C THR A 67 -0.95 20.08 5.85
N LEU A 68 -1.04 19.28 6.92
CA LEU A 68 -1.91 19.57 8.07
C LEU A 68 -1.59 20.89 8.78
N ASN A 69 -0.32 21.32 8.75
CA ASN A 69 0.12 22.55 9.40
C ASN A 69 0.35 23.70 8.42
N LEU A 70 0.08 23.49 7.12
CA LEU A 70 0.19 24.53 6.12
C LEU A 70 -1.12 25.32 6.05
N PRO A 71 -1.05 26.65 5.87
CA PRO A 71 -2.22 27.43 5.50
C PRO A 71 -2.77 26.94 4.15
N THR A 72 -4.07 27.14 3.94
CA THR A 72 -4.72 26.78 2.67
C THR A 72 -4.41 27.80 1.54
N VAL A 73 -3.75 28.90 1.87
CA VAL A 73 -3.37 30.00 0.97
C VAL A 73 -2.14 30.67 1.53
N ASP A 74 -1.24 31.10 0.65
CA ASP A 74 -0.07 31.88 0.98
C ASP A 74 -0.44 33.13 1.84
N PRO A 75 0.22 33.34 3.00
CA PRO A 75 -0.07 34.46 3.89
C PRO A 75 0.30 35.86 3.36
N VAL A 76 1.07 35.94 2.28
CA VAL A 76 1.68 37.16 1.72
C VAL A 76 0.97 37.62 0.44
N THR A 77 0.84 36.74 -0.55
CA THR A 77 0.24 36.93 -1.88
C THR A 77 -1.24 36.58 -1.90
N GLY A 78 -1.71 35.73 -0.98
CA GLY A 78 -3.10 35.34 -0.92
C GLY A 78 -3.48 34.44 -2.11
N SER A 79 -4.65 34.68 -2.70
CA SER A 79 -5.18 33.85 -3.80
C SER A 79 -4.75 34.33 -5.20
N GLU A 80 -3.65 35.09 -5.29
CA GLU A 80 -3.16 35.60 -6.56
C GLU A 80 -2.53 34.50 -7.42
N PHE A 81 -1.93 33.49 -6.77
CA PHE A 81 -1.31 32.35 -7.42
C PHE A 81 -2.07 31.07 -7.10
N TRP A 82 -1.90 30.06 -7.96
CA TRP A 82 -2.33 28.70 -7.70
C TRP A 82 -1.16 27.79 -8.01
N GLY A 83 -0.69 27.08 -7.00
CA GLY A 83 0.61 26.41 -7.04
C GLY A 83 1.78 27.35 -6.81
N PRO A 84 3.02 26.83 -6.91
CA PRO A 84 4.20 27.52 -6.44
C PRO A 84 4.41 28.88 -7.09
N GLU A 85 4.73 29.85 -6.25
CA GLU A 85 4.87 31.23 -6.64
C GLU A 85 6.20 31.48 -7.36
N PRO A 86 6.39 32.62 -8.05
CA PRO A 86 7.62 32.89 -8.80
C PRO A 86 8.91 32.84 -7.98
N ASN A 87 8.83 33.03 -6.66
CA ASN A 87 9.94 32.96 -5.71
C ASN A 87 10.12 31.59 -5.03
N GLU A 88 9.24 30.63 -5.29
CA GLU A 88 9.21 29.34 -4.59
C GLU A 88 9.69 28.19 -5.49
N ALA A 89 10.97 28.26 -5.83
CA ALA A 89 11.57 27.32 -6.77
C ALA A 89 11.87 25.94 -6.16
N LEU A 90 11.99 25.86 -4.82
CA LEU A 90 12.35 24.65 -4.12
C LEU A 90 11.19 24.19 -3.22
N LEU A 91 11.14 22.88 -2.99
CA LEU A 91 10.17 22.26 -2.06
C LEU A 91 10.22 22.86 -0.65
N GLU A 92 11.39 23.36 -0.23
CA GLU A 92 11.55 24.00 1.08
C GLU A 92 10.83 25.36 1.16
N ASP A 93 10.68 26.03 0.02
CA ASP A 93 10.07 27.36 -0.09
C ASP A 93 8.55 27.26 -0.03
N TRP A 94 7.96 26.17 -0.55
CA TRP A 94 6.51 25.94 -0.57
C TRP A 94 5.93 26.08 0.83
N ASP A 95 5.00 26.99 1.04
CA ASP A 95 4.51 27.33 2.36
C ASP A 95 3.00 27.17 2.53
N ASP A 96 2.26 26.88 1.47
CA ASP A 96 0.83 26.62 1.52
C ASP A 96 0.43 25.26 0.90
N ILE A 97 -0.87 24.99 0.80
CA ILE A 97 -1.38 23.69 0.33
C ILE A 97 -1.38 23.60 -1.19
N ASP A 98 -1.73 24.67 -1.92
CA ASP A 98 -1.86 24.59 -3.37
C ASP A 98 -0.53 24.53 -4.10
N ASP A 99 0.59 24.91 -3.47
CA ASP A 99 1.95 24.61 -3.94
C ASP A 99 2.17 23.15 -4.33
N PHE A 100 1.45 22.24 -3.68
CA PHE A 100 1.55 20.81 -3.94
C PHE A 100 0.65 20.34 -5.10
N ASP A 101 -0.12 21.22 -5.75
CA ASP A 101 -0.98 20.81 -6.86
C ASP A 101 -0.17 20.25 -8.03
N GLY A 102 -0.58 19.08 -8.50
CA GLY A 102 0.10 18.34 -9.56
C GLY A 102 1.50 17.84 -9.19
N ALA A 103 1.95 17.99 -7.94
CA ALA A 103 3.29 17.56 -7.53
C ALA A 103 3.44 16.03 -7.60
N VAL A 104 4.60 15.57 -8.08
CA VAL A 104 4.93 14.16 -8.24
C VAL A 104 6.29 13.87 -7.60
N PHE A 105 6.30 12.99 -6.61
CA PHE A 105 7.47 12.59 -5.84
C PHE A 105 7.76 11.11 -6.07
N SER A 106 8.77 10.82 -6.89
CA SER A 106 9.08 9.47 -7.35
C SER A 106 10.58 9.18 -7.25
N ALA A 107 10.90 7.96 -6.79
CA ALA A 107 12.29 7.52 -6.70
C ALA A 107 12.95 7.49 -8.09
N ASP A 108 12.19 7.18 -9.13
CA ASP A 108 12.68 7.05 -10.50
C ASP A 108 12.93 8.43 -11.15
N LEU A 109 12.28 9.48 -10.65
CA LEU A 109 12.55 10.88 -11.02
C LEU A 109 13.72 11.49 -10.23
N GLY A 110 14.26 10.76 -9.25
CA GLY A 110 15.36 11.24 -8.40
C GLY A 110 14.94 12.24 -7.32
N ASN A 111 13.66 12.64 -7.26
CA ASN A 111 13.13 13.49 -6.18
C ASN A 111 12.52 12.68 -5.03
N GLY A 112 12.22 11.39 -5.25
CA GLY A 112 11.82 10.39 -4.24
C GLY A 112 10.48 10.69 -3.57
N PRO A 113 9.71 9.69 -3.12
CA PRO A 113 8.61 9.93 -2.19
C PRO A 113 9.14 10.67 -0.95
N ILE A 114 8.42 11.66 -0.45
CA ILE A 114 8.86 12.53 0.65
C ILE A 114 8.14 12.21 1.97
N THR A 115 8.83 12.54 3.07
CA THR A 115 8.29 12.54 4.43
C THR A 115 7.53 13.84 4.73
N ALA A 116 6.84 13.88 5.87
CA ALA A 116 6.26 15.09 6.43
C ALA A 116 7.28 16.22 6.70
N MET A 117 8.58 15.91 6.70
CA MET A 117 9.69 16.86 6.87
C MET A 117 10.33 17.25 5.53
N ARG A 118 9.60 17.08 4.40
CA ARG A 118 10.09 17.38 3.04
C ARG A 118 11.38 16.65 2.66
N THR A 119 11.65 15.53 3.32
CA THR A 119 12.87 14.74 3.10
C THR A 119 12.54 13.52 2.24
N PRO A 120 13.24 13.29 1.13
CA PRO A 120 13.04 12.09 0.32
C PRO A 120 13.38 10.80 1.09
N PHE A 121 12.49 9.83 1.04
CA PHE A 121 12.77 8.47 1.47
C PHE A 121 13.88 7.87 0.61
N GLN A 122 14.82 7.22 1.27
CA GLN A 122 15.87 6.45 0.60
C GLN A 122 15.35 5.07 0.21
N ASN A 123 15.79 4.57 -0.95
CA ASN A 123 15.55 3.18 -1.38
C ASN A 123 14.07 2.78 -1.51
N MET A 124 13.23 3.63 -2.13
CA MET A 124 11.85 3.28 -2.48
C MET A 124 11.65 3.20 -4.00
N PRO A 125 12.40 2.34 -4.74
CA PRO A 125 12.27 2.23 -6.19
C PRO A 125 10.85 1.83 -6.58
N GLY A 126 10.35 2.40 -7.68
CA GLY A 126 9.00 2.17 -8.20
C GLY A 126 7.87 2.79 -7.37
N TRP A 127 8.15 3.49 -6.27
CA TRP A 127 7.13 4.21 -5.49
C TRP A 127 6.97 5.65 -5.97
N ASN A 128 5.72 6.08 -6.08
CA ASN A 128 5.33 7.44 -6.47
C ASN A 128 4.27 8.00 -5.51
N GLN A 129 4.41 9.25 -5.08
CA GLN A 129 3.32 10.05 -4.51
C GLN A 129 2.94 11.12 -5.54
N ARG A 130 1.67 11.14 -5.93
CA ARG A 130 1.09 12.20 -6.75
C ARG A 130 0.05 12.94 -5.94
N ILE A 131 0.22 14.26 -5.84
CA ILE A 131 -0.68 15.14 -5.11
C ILE A 131 -1.51 15.91 -6.13
N LEU A 132 -2.81 16.00 -5.88
CA LEU A 132 -3.73 16.85 -6.60
C LEU A 132 -4.45 17.70 -5.57
N VAL A 133 -4.46 19.01 -5.80
CA VAL A 133 -5.16 19.97 -4.98
C VAL A 133 -6.23 20.60 -5.86
N SER A 134 -7.43 20.79 -5.32
CA SER A 134 -8.51 21.35 -6.12
C SER A 134 -9.48 22.11 -5.24
N ASN A 135 -9.97 23.25 -5.72
CA ASN A 135 -11.07 23.94 -5.07
C ASN A 135 -12.39 23.19 -5.27
N VAL A 136 -13.23 23.16 -4.24
CA VAL A 136 -14.52 22.47 -4.25
C VAL A 136 -15.63 23.35 -3.70
N ASP A 137 -16.87 23.09 -4.10
CA ASP A 137 -18.03 23.84 -3.60
C ASP A 137 -18.25 23.57 -2.09
N PRO A 138 -18.30 24.62 -1.23
CA PRO A 138 -18.60 24.51 0.21
C PRO A 138 -19.90 23.77 0.53
N PHE A 139 -20.87 23.81 -0.38
CA PHE A 139 -22.18 23.18 -0.25
C PHE A 139 -22.27 21.84 -1.00
N ASP A 140 -21.31 21.53 -1.88
CA ASP A 140 -21.17 20.23 -2.53
C ASP A 140 -19.70 19.86 -2.80
N VAL A 141 -19.06 19.19 -1.84
CA VAL A 141 -17.64 18.75 -1.86
C VAL A 141 -17.26 17.87 -3.07
N ARG A 142 -18.24 17.39 -3.85
CA ARG A 142 -18.01 16.60 -5.07
C ARG A 142 -17.82 17.48 -6.30
N THR A 143 -18.33 18.70 -6.26
CA THR A 143 -18.21 19.66 -7.36
C THR A 143 -16.88 20.37 -7.24
N THR A 144 -16.03 20.19 -8.25
CA THR A 144 -14.75 20.90 -8.37
C THR A 144 -15.01 22.25 -9.00
N LEU A 145 -14.41 23.30 -8.44
CA LEU A 145 -14.49 24.67 -8.91
C LEU A 145 -13.14 25.08 -9.50
N ASP A 146 -13.12 26.25 -10.16
CA ASP A 146 -11.88 26.80 -10.72
C ASP A 146 -10.87 27.09 -9.60
N ASP A 147 -9.59 27.03 -9.94
CA ASP A 147 -8.48 27.30 -9.04
C ASP A 147 -8.59 28.72 -8.43
N GLY A 148 -8.29 28.83 -7.14
CA GLY A 148 -8.44 30.04 -6.33
C GLY A 148 -9.89 30.48 -6.03
N SER A 149 -10.92 29.83 -6.58
CA SER A 149 -12.30 30.34 -6.55
C SER A 149 -13.11 29.98 -5.30
N SER A 150 -12.60 29.11 -4.43
CA SER A 150 -13.30 28.61 -3.23
C SER A 150 -12.45 28.68 -1.98
N ASP A 151 -13.14 28.80 -0.84
CA ASP A 151 -12.54 28.70 0.49
C ASP A 151 -12.46 27.26 0.99
N MET A 152 -12.80 26.29 0.15
CA MET A 152 -12.71 24.87 0.48
C MET A 152 -11.85 24.13 -0.54
N THR A 153 -10.86 23.42 -0.04
CA THR A 153 -9.85 22.73 -0.85
C THR A 153 -9.92 21.24 -0.58
N ARG A 154 -9.88 20.43 -1.64
CA ARG A 154 -9.73 18.98 -1.58
C ARG A 154 -8.30 18.62 -1.96
N VAL A 155 -7.64 17.88 -1.08
CA VAL A 155 -6.32 17.31 -1.35
C VAL A 155 -6.48 15.82 -1.58
N GLU A 156 -5.93 15.33 -2.69
CA GLU A 156 -5.88 13.93 -3.07
C GLU A 156 -4.44 13.49 -3.22
N VAL A 157 -4.05 12.49 -2.43
CA VAL A 157 -2.74 11.87 -2.51
C VAL A 157 -2.91 10.46 -3.06
N ILE A 158 -2.42 10.26 -4.26
CA ILE A 158 -2.44 9.00 -4.98
C ILE A 158 -1.05 8.39 -4.83
N VAL A 159 -0.99 7.21 -4.21
CA VAL A 159 0.27 6.46 -4.06
C VAL A 159 0.26 5.28 -5.00
N GLU A 160 1.25 5.26 -5.88
CA GLU A 160 1.39 4.26 -6.93
C GLU A 160 2.66 3.44 -6.69
N TYR A 161 2.61 2.18 -7.12
CA TYR A 161 3.76 1.29 -7.13
C TYR A 161 3.90 0.62 -8.49
N GLN A 162 5.10 0.66 -9.04
CA GLN A 162 5.51 -0.11 -10.21
C GLN A 162 6.55 -1.14 -9.80
N GLY A 163 6.20 -2.42 -9.89
CA GLY A 163 7.16 -3.51 -9.74
C GLY A 163 8.15 -3.57 -10.91
N PRO A 164 9.30 -4.25 -10.74
CA PRO A 164 10.32 -4.34 -11.79
C PRO A 164 9.83 -4.95 -13.12
N ASP A 165 8.82 -5.81 -13.05
CA ASP A 165 8.23 -6.51 -14.20
C ASP A 165 6.91 -5.87 -14.67
N ASP A 166 6.43 -4.82 -13.99
CA ASP A 166 5.18 -4.15 -14.31
C ASP A 166 5.40 -3.15 -15.45
N LEU A 167 4.50 -3.16 -16.44
CA LEU A 167 4.58 -2.25 -17.60
C LEU A 167 4.21 -0.81 -17.24
N GLU A 168 3.32 -0.65 -16.27
CA GLU A 168 2.78 0.64 -15.83
C GLU A 168 2.61 0.64 -14.30
N PRO A 169 2.72 1.80 -13.64
CA PRO A 169 2.45 1.94 -12.22
C PRO A 169 0.98 1.64 -11.89
N MET A 170 0.75 1.00 -10.74
CA MET A 170 -0.59 0.72 -10.23
C MET A 170 -0.88 1.57 -8.99
N GLU A 171 -2.06 2.19 -8.95
CA GLU A 171 -2.58 2.83 -7.73
C GLU A 171 -2.77 1.79 -6.63
N ILE A 172 -2.06 1.95 -5.51
CA ILE A 172 -2.18 1.08 -4.35
C ILE A 172 -3.14 1.66 -3.33
N THR A 173 -3.09 2.98 -3.14
CA THR A 173 -3.91 3.73 -2.18
C THR A 173 -4.16 5.14 -2.71
N ARG A 174 -5.36 5.64 -2.42
CA ARG A 174 -5.69 7.06 -2.49
C ARG A 174 -6.17 7.54 -1.14
N LEU A 175 -5.61 8.66 -0.68
CA LEU A 175 -6.06 9.35 0.52
C LEU A 175 -6.60 10.72 0.11
N THR A 176 -7.83 11.01 0.53
CA THR A 176 -8.51 12.27 0.21
C THR A 176 -9.00 12.92 1.49
N TRP A 177 -8.78 14.22 1.62
CA TRP A 177 -9.39 15.02 2.69
C TRP A 177 -9.78 16.40 2.17
N ILE A 178 -10.60 17.08 2.97
CA ILE A 178 -11.03 18.45 2.75
C ILE A 178 -10.36 19.33 3.80
N GLN A 179 -9.82 20.46 3.36
CA GLN A 179 -9.28 21.51 4.19
C GLN A 179 -10.10 22.79 3.95
N PRO A 180 -10.80 23.31 4.97
CA PRO A 180 -11.38 24.65 4.90
C PRO A 180 -10.29 25.71 5.08
N ARG A 181 -10.48 26.89 4.48
CA ARG A 181 -9.76 28.11 4.85
C ARG A 181 -10.13 28.60 6.25
#